data_AF-A0A943GI11-F1
#
_entry.id   AF-A0A943GI11-F1
#
_cell.length_a   1.000
_cell.length_b   1.000
_cell.length_c   1.000
_cell.angle_alpha   90.00
_cell.angle_beta   90.00
_cell.angle_gamma   90.00
#
_symmetry.space_group_name_H-M   'P 1'
#
loop_
_entity.id
_entity.type
_entity.pdbx_description
1 polymer ?
#
loop_
_entity_poly.entity_id
_entity_poly.type
_entity_poly.pdbx_seq_one_letter_code
_entity_poly.pdbx_strand_id
1 'polypeptide(L)'
;MLEEKSQARWPKEITVRSDTFRAQKFPENYLPKLFAFAKSEEDEKRAKAAAAIFLEYHCTGNGLGRLKKTEISQLIEKWDRFSQWKSFLEQTYSIWADVRYFPILQRKGEKASVTFENSWMEERTFGGKRGHEGTDLMTAFDEPGRYPAVSMTDGTVLHKGWLPKGGYRIGILSPHGGYFYYAHLDSYAEIEEGDTVQAGQLIGFVGNSGYGVEGTKGKFATHLHVGIYLNPGKEEISVNPYWILKYLEQKKLTYTPG
;
A
#
# COMPACT_ATOMS: atom_id res chain seq x y z
N MET A 1 0.23 24.75 -40.02
CA MET A 1 1.29 24.49 -39.01
C MET A 1 0.88 23.21 -38.31
N LEU A 2 1.55 22.11 -38.64
CA LEU A 2 1.19 20.76 -38.18
C LEU A 2 1.44 20.68 -36.67
N GLU A 3 0.40 20.36 -35.90
CA GLU A 3 0.55 19.96 -34.50
C GLU A 3 1.49 18.75 -34.46
N GLU A 4 2.68 18.92 -33.87
CA GLU A 4 3.51 17.80 -33.47
C GLU A 4 2.69 16.94 -32.51
N LYS A 5 2.14 15.84 -33.03
CA LYS A 5 1.74 14.71 -32.20
C LYS A 5 2.99 14.27 -31.47
N SER A 6 3.14 14.73 -30.23
CA SER A 6 4.08 14.16 -29.26
C SER A 6 3.88 12.66 -29.28
N GLN A 7 4.76 11.95 -30.01
CA GLN A 7 4.84 10.50 -29.90
C GLN A 7 5.27 10.24 -28.47
N ALA A 8 4.37 9.66 -27.69
CA ALA A 8 4.69 9.24 -26.34
C ALA A 8 5.97 8.40 -26.38
N ARG A 9 6.87 8.61 -25.42
CA ARG A 9 8.10 7.84 -25.25
C ARG A 9 8.03 7.14 -23.90
N TRP A 10 8.62 5.95 -23.82
CA TRP A 10 8.76 5.25 -22.55
C TRP A 10 9.70 6.03 -21.60
N PRO A 11 9.29 6.34 -20.36
CA PRO A 11 10.13 7.03 -19.39
C PRO A 11 11.21 6.07 -18.85
N LYS A 12 12.44 6.18 -19.35
CA LYS A 12 13.55 5.27 -18.96
C LYS A 12 14.00 5.49 -17.51
N GLU A 13 13.73 6.66 -16.96
CA GLU A 13 14.03 7.08 -15.59
C GLU A 13 13.07 6.50 -14.55
N ILE A 14 11.87 6.10 -14.96
CA ILE A 14 10.90 5.45 -14.07
C ILE A 14 11.17 3.95 -14.08
N THR A 15 11.96 3.51 -13.10
CA THR A 15 12.25 2.10 -12.84
C THR A 15 11.74 1.72 -11.46
N VAL A 16 11.63 0.43 -11.14
CA VAL A 16 11.19 -0.04 -9.81
C VAL A 16 12.02 0.55 -8.65
N ARG A 17 13.28 0.93 -8.93
CA ARG A 17 14.21 1.51 -7.95
C ARG A 17 14.14 3.04 -7.88
N SER A 18 13.51 3.70 -8.85
CA SER A 18 13.52 5.16 -8.89
C SER A 18 12.64 5.72 -7.78
N ASP A 19 13.03 6.88 -7.24
CA ASP A 19 12.25 7.56 -6.20
C ASP A 19 10.82 7.88 -6.67
N THR A 20 10.65 8.19 -7.96
CA THR A 20 9.34 8.40 -8.58
C THR A 20 8.45 7.17 -8.46
N PHE A 21 8.96 5.99 -8.79
CA PHE A 21 8.21 4.75 -8.65
C PHE A 21 7.96 4.43 -7.17
N ARG A 22 9.00 4.47 -6.34
CA ARG A 22 8.87 4.13 -4.91
C ARG A 22 7.91 5.06 -4.16
N ALA A 23 7.87 6.35 -4.51
CA ALA A 23 6.93 7.30 -3.91
C ALA A 23 5.46 7.03 -4.27
N GLN A 24 5.19 6.24 -5.32
CA GLN A 24 3.86 5.86 -5.82
C GLN A 24 2.90 7.05 -5.99
N LYS A 25 3.43 8.26 -6.22
CA LYS A 25 2.62 9.48 -6.21
C LYS A 25 1.52 9.39 -7.26
N PHE A 26 0.28 9.45 -6.79
CA PHE A 26 -0.91 9.25 -7.60
C PHE A 26 -1.75 10.54 -7.64
N PRO A 27 -2.41 10.88 -8.76
CA PRO A 27 -3.33 12.03 -8.78
C PRO A 27 -4.59 11.70 -7.97
N GLU A 28 -4.76 12.32 -6.80
CA GLU A 28 -5.84 12.00 -5.84
C GLU A 28 -7.24 11.98 -6.46
N ASN A 29 -7.52 12.93 -7.37
CA ASN A 29 -8.80 13.03 -8.09
C ASN A 29 -9.06 11.86 -9.08
N TYR A 30 -8.10 10.98 -9.30
CA TYR A 30 -8.26 9.75 -10.09
C TYR A 30 -8.52 8.51 -9.24
N LEU A 31 -8.32 8.54 -7.92
CA LEU A 31 -8.62 7.39 -7.08
C LEU A 31 -10.09 6.96 -7.18
N PRO A 32 -11.09 7.87 -7.18
CA PRO A 32 -12.48 7.49 -7.41
C PRO A 32 -12.73 6.96 -8.83
N LYS A 33 -12.01 7.48 -9.84
CA LYS A 33 -12.12 7.01 -11.22
C LYS A 33 -11.56 5.60 -11.38
N LEU A 34 -10.41 5.33 -10.77
CA LEU A 34 -9.80 4.00 -10.71
C LEU A 34 -10.76 3.00 -10.05
N PHE A 35 -11.39 3.41 -8.95
CA PHE A 35 -12.40 2.60 -8.26
C PHE A 35 -13.62 2.30 -9.13
N ALA A 36 -14.11 3.29 -9.88
CA ALA A 36 -15.24 3.08 -10.79
C ALA A 36 -14.89 2.23 -12.02
N PHE A 37 -13.62 2.27 -12.47
CA PHE A 37 -13.16 1.59 -13.68
C PHE A 37 -13.01 0.08 -13.51
N ALA A 38 -12.51 -0.37 -12.37
CA ALA A 38 -12.30 -1.77 -12.04
C ALA A 38 -13.26 -2.19 -10.92
N LYS A 39 -14.22 -3.07 -11.25
CA LYS A 39 -15.13 -3.65 -10.25
C LYS A 39 -14.35 -4.49 -9.23
N SER A 40 -14.99 -4.88 -8.12
CA SER A 40 -14.35 -5.45 -6.93
C SER A 40 -13.58 -6.78 -7.11
N GLU A 41 -13.55 -7.34 -8.31
CA GLU A 41 -12.85 -8.61 -8.63
C GLU A 41 -11.98 -8.49 -9.90
N GLU A 42 -11.84 -7.28 -10.47
CA GLU A 42 -11.05 -7.04 -11.68
C GLU A 42 -9.62 -6.56 -11.32
N ASP A 43 -8.84 -7.43 -10.70
CA ASP A 43 -7.56 -7.10 -10.06
C ASP A 43 -6.46 -6.61 -10.98
N GLU A 44 -6.16 -7.42 -11.99
CA GLU A 44 -5.19 -7.05 -12.99
C GLU A 44 -5.65 -5.79 -13.74
N LYS A 45 -6.96 -5.63 -13.96
CA LYS A 45 -7.50 -4.43 -14.62
C LYS A 45 -7.27 -3.18 -13.77
N ARG A 46 -7.47 -3.26 -12.45
CA ARG A 46 -7.16 -2.19 -11.50
C ARG A 46 -5.67 -1.86 -11.54
N ALA A 47 -4.80 -2.86 -11.46
CA ALA A 47 -3.36 -2.64 -11.48
C ALA A 47 -2.88 -2.06 -12.83
N LYS A 48 -3.42 -2.54 -13.97
CA LYS A 48 -3.17 -1.96 -15.30
C LYS A 48 -3.59 -0.50 -15.39
N ALA A 49 -4.78 -0.18 -14.88
CA ALA A 49 -5.27 1.19 -14.84
C ALA A 49 -4.40 2.08 -13.95
N ALA A 50 -4.03 1.60 -12.75
CA ALA A 50 -3.14 2.31 -11.85
C ALA A 50 -1.77 2.58 -12.49
N ALA A 51 -1.16 1.59 -13.13
CA ALA A 51 0.09 1.74 -13.89
C ALA A 51 -0.02 2.81 -14.98
N ALA A 52 -1.08 2.75 -15.80
CA ALA A 52 -1.28 3.67 -16.92
C ALA A 52 -1.49 5.12 -16.45
N ILE A 53 -2.29 5.32 -15.39
CA ILE A 53 -2.53 6.63 -14.78
C ILE A 53 -1.22 7.16 -14.17
N PHE A 54 -0.48 6.32 -13.45
CA PHE A 54 0.79 6.67 -12.83
C PHE A 54 1.81 7.15 -13.87
N LEU A 55 2.05 6.35 -14.92
CA LEU A 55 2.98 6.73 -16.00
C LEU A 55 2.54 8.02 -16.69
N GLU A 56 1.24 8.17 -17.00
CA GLU A 56 0.73 9.39 -17.63
C GLU A 56 0.92 10.63 -16.74
N TYR A 57 0.63 10.51 -15.45
CA TYR A 57 0.77 11.60 -14.49
C TYR A 57 2.21 12.11 -14.41
N HIS A 58 3.18 11.19 -14.29
CA HIS A 58 4.60 11.57 -14.19
C HIS A 58 5.20 12.02 -15.52
N CYS A 59 4.82 11.43 -16.65
CA CYS A 59 5.35 11.81 -17.96
C CYS A 59 4.83 13.17 -18.46
N THR A 60 3.66 13.61 -18.00
CA THR A 60 3.04 14.89 -18.38
C THR A 60 3.38 16.04 -17.43
N GLY A 61 4.39 15.87 -16.56
CA GLY A 61 4.81 16.88 -15.60
C GLY A 61 3.75 17.15 -14.52
N ASN A 62 3.03 16.11 -14.08
CA ASN A 62 1.92 16.18 -13.13
C ASN A 62 0.71 17.00 -13.65
N GLY A 63 0.65 17.26 -14.96
CA GLY A 63 -0.38 18.08 -15.60
C GLY A 63 -1.73 17.38 -15.72
N LEU A 64 -2.63 17.61 -14.75
CA LEU A 64 -3.99 17.04 -14.70
C LEU A 64 -4.88 17.42 -15.92
N GLY A 65 -4.51 18.43 -16.70
CA GLY A 65 -5.33 18.95 -17.82
C GLY A 65 -5.49 17.97 -18.99
N ARG A 66 -4.45 17.18 -19.33
CA ARG A 66 -4.53 16.15 -20.37
C ARG A 66 -5.21 14.88 -19.87
N LEU A 67 -4.86 14.44 -18.65
CA LEU A 67 -5.51 13.31 -17.97
C LEU A 67 -7.04 13.49 -17.93
N LYS A 68 -7.54 14.70 -17.65
CA LYS A 68 -8.99 15.00 -17.51
C LYS A 68 -9.85 14.61 -18.73
N LYS A 69 -9.28 14.52 -19.93
CA LYS A 69 -10.02 14.28 -21.18
C LYS A 69 -9.86 12.87 -21.75
N THR A 70 -9.00 12.04 -21.17
CA THR A 70 -8.63 10.73 -21.73
C THR A 70 -9.20 9.62 -20.86
N GLU A 71 -9.93 8.70 -21.50
CA GLU A 71 -10.46 7.51 -20.83
C GLU A 71 -9.33 6.60 -20.35
N ILE A 72 -9.51 5.92 -19.21
CA ILE A 72 -8.48 5.03 -18.64
C ILE A 72 -8.10 3.93 -19.65
N SER A 73 -9.06 3.40 -20.41
CA SER A 73 -8.78 2.42 -21.48
C SER A 73 -7.82 2.95 -22.53
N GLN A 74 -7.93 4.22 -22.93
CA GLN A 74 -7.03 4.84 -23.90
C GLN A 74 -5.62 5.04 -23.33
N LEU A 75 -5.50 5.29 -22.02
CA LEU A 75 -4.19 5.33 -21.36
C LEU A 75 -3.55 3.93 -21.36
N ILE A 76 -4.32 2.89 -21.06
CA ILE A 76 -3.82 1.51 -21.10
C ILE A 76 -3.36 1.16 -22.51
N GLU A 77 -4.20 1.36 -23.54
CA GLU A 77 -3.84 1.15 -24.95
C GLU A 77 -2.61 1.98 -25.36
N LYS A 78 -2.46 3.19 -24.82
CA LYS A 78 -1.30 4.03 -25.09
C LYS A 78 -0.01 3.36 -24.63
N TRP A 79 0.02 2.88 -23.39
CA TRP A 79 1.20 2.32 -22.74
C TRP A 79 1.47 0.86 -23.14
N ASP A 80 0.44 0.11 -23.51
CA ASP A 80 0.55 -1.29 -23.95
C ASP A 80 1.41 -1.48 -25.20
N ARG A 81 1.57 -0.42 -26.01
CA ARG A 81 2.40 -0.40 -27.21
C ARG A 81 3.90 -0.45 -26.96
N PHE A 82 4.36 -0.23 -25.72
CA PHE A 82 5.78 -0.25 -25.38
C PHE A 82 6.20 -1.63 -24.87
N SER A 83 7.30 -2.16 -25.40
CA SER A 83 7.85 -3.47 -24.98
C SER A 83 8.13 -3.59 -23.48
N GLN A 84 8.41 -2.48 -22.80
CA GLN A 84 8.72 -2.39 -21.38
C GLN A 84 7.47 -2.50 -20.48
N TRP A 85 6.29 -2.30 -21.05
CA TRP A 85 5.02 -2.26 -20.33
C TRP A 85 4.78 -3.52 -19.51
N LYS A 86 5.02 -4.70 -20.09
CA LYS A 86 4.82 -5.98 -19.40
C LYS A 86 5.66 -6.09 -18.13
N SER A 87 6.95 -5.77 -18.20
CA SER A 87 7.84 -5.79 -17.03
C SER A 87 7.47 -4.75 -15.97
N PHE A 88 6.94 -3.60 -16.38
CA PHE A 88 6.46 -2.57 -15.46
C PHE A 88 5.16 -2.99 -14.76
N LEU A 89 4.27 -3.66 -15.50
CA LEU A 89 3.02 -4.19 -14.97
C LEU A 89 3.25 -5.26 -13.92
N GLU A 90 4.20 -6.18 -14.13
CA GLU A 90 4.54 -7.21 -13.14
C GLU A 90 4.84 -6.60 -11.76
N GLN A 91 5.61 -5.51 -11.72
CA GLN A 91 5.90 -4.78 -10.48
C GLN A 91 4.68 -4.05 -9.92
N THR A 92 3.83 -3.52 -10.79
CA THR A 92 2.60 -2.82 -10.37
C THR A 92 1.56 -3.81 -9.82
N TYR A 93 1.51 -5.03 -10.35
CA TYR A 93 0.60 -6.09 -9.90
C TYR A 93 0.88 -6.44 -8.45
N SER A 94 2.14 -6.62 -8.07
CA SER A 94 2.56 -6.86 -6.69
C SER A 94 2.10 -5.77 -5.70
N ILE A 95 1.77 -4.56 -6.17
CA ILE A 95 1.32 -3.44 -5.32
C ILE A 95 -0.21 -3.30 -5.33
N TRP A 96 -0.82 -3.35 -6.52
CA TRP A 96 -2.20 -2.92 -6.73
C TRP A 96 -3.19 -4.06 -7.03
N ALA A 97 -2.73 -5.22 -7.50
CA ALA A 97 -3.63 -6.29 -7.96
C ALA A 97 -4.29 -7.03 -6.81
N ASP A 98 -3.61 -7.21 -5.67
CA ASP A 98 -4.14 -8.06 -4.60
C ASP A 98 -4.88 -7.30 -3.49
N VAL A 99 -4.83 -5.96 -3.49
CA VAL A 99 -5.42 -5.15 -2.43
C VAL A 99 -6.95 -5.14 -2.49
N ARG A 100 -7.58 -5.43 -1.35
CA ARG A 100 -9.02 -5.65 -1.21
C ARG A 100 -9.65 -4.76 -0.16
N TYR A 101 -9.04 -4.70 1.03
CA TYR A 101 -9.61 -4.05 2.19
C TYR A 101 -8.61 -3.13 2.87
N PHE A 102 -9.13 -2.08 3.50
CA PHE A 102 -8.36 -1.26 4.41
C PHE A 102 -7.94 -2.10 5.64
N PRO A 103 -6.70 -1.95 6.16
CA PRO A 103 -6.13 -2.90 7.12
C PRO A 103 -6.65 -2.78 8.56
N ILE A 104 -7.56 -1.86 8.85
CA ILE A 104 -8.14 -1.67 10.18
C ILE A 104 -9.66 -1.65 10.06
N LEU A 105 -10.35 -2.45 10.86
CA LEU A 105 -11.81 -2.50 10.85
C LEU A 105 -12.39 -1.27 11.55
N GLN A 106 -13.47 -0.76 10.98
CA GLN A 106 -14.27 0.30 11.57
C GLN A 106 -15.27 -0.29 12.57
N ARG A 107 -15.20 0.13 13.83
CA ARG A 107 -16.25 -0.19 14.81
C ARG A 107 -17.54 0.49 14.40
N LYS A 108 -18.65 -0.26 14.31
CA LYS A 108 -19.98 0.31 14.01
C LYS A 108 -20.36 1.33 15.09
N GLY A 109 -20.85 2.49 14.66
CA GLY A 109 -21.25 3.60 15.55
C GLY A 109 -20.12 4.56 15.95
N GLU A 110 -18.85 4.25 15.64
CA GLU A 110 -17.72 5.15 15.88
C GLU A 110 -17.42 5.95 14.60
N LYS A 111 -17.36 7.29 14.67
CA LYS A 111 -17.22 8.17 13.49
C LYS A 111 -15.83 8.17 12.87
N ALA A 112 -14.78 7.91 13.65
CA ALA A 112 -13.40 7.88 13.18
C ALA A 112 -12.63 6.79 13.91
N SER A 113 -11.96 5.91 13.17
CA SER A 113 -11.10 4.86 13.73
C SER A 113 -9.62 5.21 13.63
N VAL A 114 -9.21 5.85 12.52
CA VAL A 114 -7.79 6.12 12.24
C VAL A 114 -7.58 7.36 11.38
N THR A 115 -6.39 7.96 11.48
CA THR A 115 -5.85 9.01 10.60
C THR A 115 -4.48 8.61 10.07
N PHE A 116 -4.10 9.12 8.90
CA PHE A 116 -2.79 8.86 8.30
C PHE A 116 -2.42 9.97 7.30
N GLU A 117 -1.13 10.16 7.09
CA GLU A 117 -0.58 11.15 6.17
C GLU A 117 0.54 10.56 5.32
N ASN A 118 0.92 11.26 4.24
CA ASN A 118 2.00 10.82 3.38
C ASN A 118 3.36 11.24 3.95
N SER A 119 3.88 10.45 4.89
CA SER A 119 5.18 10.67 5.53
C SER A 119 6.34 9.94 4.81
N TRP A 120 6.18 9.60 3.54
CA TRP A 120 7.19 8.86 2.77
C TRP A 120 8.52 9.60 2.75
N MET A 121 9.59 8.90 3.18
CA MET A 121 10.96 9.42 3.30
C MET A 121 11.17 10.57 4.30
N GLU A 122 10.18 10.89 5.15
CA GLU A 122 10.40 11.78 6.29
C GLU A 122 11.45 11.20 7.25
N GLU A 123 12.23 12.06 7.90
CA GLU A 123 13.37 11.62 8.73
C GLU A 123 12.90 10.84 9.97
N ARG A 124 13.46 9.65 10.17
CA ARG A 124 13.36 8.85 11.39
C ARG A 124 14.74 8.77 12.06
N THR A 125 14.75 8.86 13.38
CA THR A 125 16.00 8.97 14.17
C THR A 125 16.31 7.72 15.00
N PHE A 126 15.32 6.91 15.36
CA PHE A 126 15.55 5.68 16.13
C PHE A 126 16.29 4.61 15.31
N GLY A 127 17.48 4.23 15.80
CA GLY A 127 18.37 3.28 15.12
C GLY A 127 19.02 3.85 13.86
N GLY A 128 19.33 5.16 13.86
CA GLY A 128 20.02 5.89 12.80
C GLY A 128 19.10 6.73 11.92
N LYS A 129 19.68 7.72 11.21
CA LYS A 129 18.97 8.53 10.23
C LYS A 129 18.53 7.67 9.05
N ARG A 130 17.23 7.62 8.80
CA ARG A 130 16.62 6.89 7.68
C ARG A 130 15.32 7.57 7.25
N GLY A 131 14.87 7.29 6.03
CA GLY A 131 13.52 7.65 5.60
C GLY A 131 12.47 6.77 6.28
N HIS A 132 11.27 7.31 6.43
CA HIS A 132 10.09 6.55 6.78
C HIS A 132 9.56 5.82 5.53
N GLU A 133 9.88 4.54 5.43
CA GLU A 133 9.50 3.68 4.30
C GLU A 133 8.23 2.88 4.62
N GLY A 134 7.10 3.58 4.73
CA GLY A 134 5.79 3.01 5.02
C GLY A 134 4.74 4.08 5.26
N THR A 135 3.64 3.71 5.90
CA THR A 135 2.59 4.64 6.32
C THR A 135 2.07 4.23 7.69
N ASP A 136 2.01 5.19 8.61
CA ASP A 136 1.49 4.98 9.96
C ASP A 136 0.01 5.34 10.00
N LEU A 137 -0.82 4.37 10.39
CA LEU A 137 -2.24 4.55 10.63
C LEU A 137 -2.46 4.80 12.13
N MET A 138 -2.51 6.07 12.51
CA MET A 138 -2.68 6.52 13.89
C MET A 138 -4.11 6.22 14.34
N THR A 139 -4.27 5.54 15.47
CA THR A 139 -5.60 5.21 16.01
C THR A 139 -6.22 6.42 16.71
N ALA A 140 -7.55 6.55 16.63
CA ALA A 140 -8.25 7.67 17.27
C ALA A 140 -8.16 7.65 18.80
N PHE A 141 -8.04 6.46 19.39
CA PHE A 141 -7.73 6.26 20.81
C PHE A 141 -6.36 5.62 20.97
N ASP A 142 -5.56 6.11 21.91
CA ASP A 142 -4.26 5.54 22.28
C ASP A 142 -4.44 4.36 23.24
N GLU A 143 -5.10 3.31 22.75
CA GLU A 143 -5.45 2.10 23.50
C GLU A 143 -4.98 0.86 22.72
N PRO A 144 -3.79 0.31 23.00
CA PRO A 144 -3.31 -0.92 22.39
C PRO A 144 -4.30 -2.07 22.57
N GLY A 145 -4.46 -2.90 21.54
CA GLY A 145 -5.39 -4.04 21.58
C GLY A 145 -6.83 -3.69 21.21
N ARG A 146 -7.18 -2.40 21.06
CA ARG A 146 -8.55 -1.97 20.76
C ARG A 146 -8.95 -2.20 19.30
N TYR A 147 -8.07 -1.89 18.37
CA TYR A 147 -8.39 -1.87 16.93
C TYR A 147 -7.95 -3.18 16.27
N PRO A 148 -8.87 -3.95 15.66
CA PRO A 148 -8.48 -5.15 14.95
C PRO A 148 -7.76 -4.78 13.65
N ALA A 149 -6.64 -5.43 13.39
CA ALA A 149 -5.89 -5.33 12.15
C ALA A 149 -6.20 -6.54 11.27
N VAL A 150 -6.40 -6.32 9.97
CA VAL A 150 -6.71 -7.36 8.98
C VAL A 150 -5.76 -7.33 7.81
N SER A 151 -5.62 -8.48 7.15
CA SER A 151 -4.88 -8.56 5.90
C SER A 151 -5.54 -7.71 4.82
N MET A 152 -4.75 -6.92 4.09
CA MET A 152 -5.21 -6.15 2.93
C MET A 152 -5.43 -7.02 1.70
N THR A 153 -4.79 -8.20 1.67
CA THR A 153 -4.73 -9.11 0.52
C THR A 153 -5.01 -10.54 0.96
N ASP A 154 -5.36 -11.40 0.00
CA ASP A 154 -5.11 -12.82 0.17
C ASP A 154 -3.59 -13.06 0.21
N GLY A 155 -3.14 -14.19 0.74
CA GLY A 155 -1.72 -14.51 0.71
C GLY A 155 -1.29 -15.61 1.67
N THR A 156 0.01 -15.70 1.89
CA THR A 156 0.64 -16.60 2.87
C THR A 156 1.42 -15.79 3.88
N VAL A 157 1.32 -16.13 5.16
CA VAL A 157 2.15 -15.52 6.21
C VAL A 157 3.59 -15.97 6.00
N LEU A 158 4.42 -15.05 5.54
CA LEU A 158 5.84 -15.30 5.30
C LEU A 158 6.67 -15.09 6.57
N HIS A 159 6.30 -14.09 7.38
CA HIS A 159 7.03 -13.76 8.61
C HIS A 159 6.08 -13.37 9.74
N LYS A 160 6.38 -13.81 10.96
CA LYS A 160 5.70 -13.46 12.23
C LYS A 160 6.71 -13.36 13.36
N GLY A 161 6.46 -12.49 14.35
CA GLY A 161 7.35 -12.29 15.52
C GLY A 161 7.97 -10.90 15.64
N TRP A 162 9.02 -10.78 16.44
CA TRP A 162 9.59 -9.50 16.87
C TRP A 162 10.70 -8.94 15.95
N LEU A 163 10.67 -7.62 15.73
CA LEU A 163 11.82 -6.83 15.28
C LEU A 163 12.02 -5.61 16.19
N PRO A 164 13.27 -5.25 16.58
CA PRO A 164 13.49 -4.11 17.48
C PRO A 164 12.88 -2.79 16.99
N LYS A 165 12.83 -2.56 15.67
CA LYS A 165 12.21 -1.37 15.07
C LYS A 165 10.72 -1.56 14.77
N GLY A 166 10.25 -2.78 14.54
CA GLY A 166 8.88 -3.08 14.10
C GLY A 166 7.94 -3.61 15.19
N GLY A 167 8.47 -3.90 16.39
CA GLY A 167 7.74 -4.59 17.44
C GLY A 167 7.27 -5.97 17.00
N TYR A 168 6.09 -6.36 17.47
CA TYR A 168 5.37 -7.50 16.94
C TYR A 168 4.87 -7.17 15.53
N ARG A 169 5.42 -7.88 14.55
CA ARG A 169 5.07 -7.72 13.14
C ARG A 169 4.58 -9.00 12.51
N ILE A 170 3.82 -8.86 11.43
CA ILE A 170 3.44 -9.94 10.52
C ILE A 170 3.63 -9.46 9.07
N GLY A 171 4.07 -10.37 8.22
CA GLY A 171 4.35 -10.14 6.82
C GLY A 171 3.62 -11.14 5.95
N ILE A 172 2.84 -10.65 4.99
CA ILE A 172 1.97 -11.45 4.13
C ILE A 172 2.48 -11.33 2.69
N LEU A 173 2.80 -12.47 2.08
CA LEU A 173 3.15 -12.56 0.68
C LEU A 173 1.88 -12.74 -0.15
N SER A 174 1.56 -11.75 -0.99
CA SER A 174 0.39 -11.75 -1.86
C SER A 174 0.60 -12.61 -3.11
N PRO A 175 -0.48 -13.06 -3.79
CA PRO A 175 -0.40 -13.88 -5.00
C PRO A 175 0.48 -13.31 -6.12
N HIS A 176 0.50 -11.99 -6.31
CA HIS A 176 1.34 -11.32 -7.31
C HIS A 176 2.73 -10.92 -6.77
N GLY A 177 3.14 -11.42 -5.60
CA GLY A 177 4.51 -11.28 -5.08
C GLY A 177 4.78 -10.00 -4.29
N GLY A 178 3.72 -9.26 -3.90
CA GLY A 178 3.86 -8.14 -2.97
C GLY A 178 4.01 -8.64 -1.54
N TYR A 179 4.94 -8.07 -0.78
CA TYR A 179 5.08 -8.34 0.64
C TYR A 179 4.46 -7.20 1.46
N PHE A 180 3.33 -7.50 2.09
CA PHE A 180 2.55 -6.57 2.91
C PHE A 180 2.94 -6.75 4.38
N TYR A 181 3.53 -5.70 4.94
CA TYR A 181 4.13 -5.69 6.26
C TYR A 181 3.26 -4.89 7.23
N TYR A 182 2.95 -5.49 8.37
CA TYR A 182 2.14 -4.91 9.43
C TYR A 182 2.94 -4.94 10.73
N ALA A 183 3.23 -3.78 11.30
CA ALA A 183 4.08 -3.64 12.48
C ALA A 183 3.36 -2.99 13.66
N HIS A 184 4.04 -3.04 14.81
CA HIS A 184 3.60 -2.44 16.07
C HIS A 184 2.35 -3.07 16.66
N LEU A 185 2.05 -4.33 16.33
CA LEU A 185 0.90 -5.04 16.86
C LEU A 185 0.99 -5.17 18.39
N ASP A 186 -0.15 -5.13 19.05
CA ASP A 186 -0.26 -5.42 20.48
C ASP A 186 -0.20 -6.94 20.73
N SER A 187 -0.91 -7.69 19.87
CA SER A 187 -1.08 -9.14 19.90
C SER A 187 -1.39 -9.67 18.49
N TYR A 188 -1.11 -10.95 18.28
CA TYR A 188 -1.44 -11.68 17.06
C TYR A 188 -2.82 -12.34 17.16
N ALA A 189 -3.45 -12.56 16.01
CA ALA A 189 -4.51 -13.56 15.89
C ALA A 189 -3.91 -14.98 16.04
N GLU A 190 -4.77 -16.00 16.07
CA GLU A 190 -4.36 -17.41 15.96
C GLU A 190 -3.92 -17.70 14.52
N ILE A 191 -2.70 -17.31 14.20
CA ILE A 191 -2.10 -17.39 12.87
C ILE A 191 -0.60 -17.64 12.98
N GLU A 192 -0.04 -18.52 12.16
CA GLU A 192 1.39 -18.88 12.17
C GLU A 192 2.05 -18.67 10.80
N GLU A 193 3.39 -18.69 10.78
CA GLU A 193 4.14 -18.68 9.52
C GLU A 193 3.80 -19.91 8.67
N GLY A 194 3.56 -19.71 7.38
CA GLY A 194 3.10 -20.73 6.44
C GLY A 194 1.58 -20.82 6.29
N ASP A 195 0.80 -20.21 7.18
CA ASP A 195 -0.65 -20.17 7.04
C ASP A 195 -1.09 -19.33 5.85
N THR A 196 -2.15 -19.79 5.17
CA THR A 196 -2.84 -19.00 4.15
C THR A 196 -3.85 -18.06 4.81
N VAL A 197 -3.94 -16.83 4.32
CA VAL A 197 -4.91 -15.83 4.76
C VAL A 197 -5.78 -15.35 3.62
N GLN A 198 -7.01 -15.03 3.96
CA GLN A 198 -7.91 -14.28 3.09
C GLN A 198 -7.84 -12.78 3.39
N ALA A 199 -8.06 -11.94 2.39
CA ALA A 199 -8.18 -10.51 2.59
C ALA A 199 -9.33 -10.21 3.55
N GLY A 200 -9.09 -9.35 4.53
CA GLY A 200 -10.05 -9.04 5.59
C GLY A 200 -10.01 -10.02 6.77
N GLN A 201 -9.22 -11.09 6.70
CA GLN A 201 -8.97 -11.97 7.84
C GLN A 201 -8.19 -11.24 8.93
N LEU A 202 -8.59 -11.45 10.18
CA LEU A 202 -7.93 -10.89 11.36
C LEU A 202 -6.49 -11.43 11.46
N ILE A 203 -5.53 -10.52 11.61
CA ILE A 203 -4.10 -10.86 11.76
C ILE A 203 -3.55 -10.48 13.14
N GLY A 204 -4.26 -9.62 13.86
CA GLY A 204 -3.90 -9.19 15.20
C GLY A 204 -4.62 -7.93 15.60
N PHE A 205 -4.09 -7.25 16.61
CA PHE A 205 -4.63 -5.99 17.10
C PHE A 205 -3.56 -4.91 17.07
N VAL A 206 -3.95 -3.70 16.69
CA VAL A 206 -3.06 -2.54 16.63
C VAL A 206 -2.54 -2.21 18.02
N GLY A 207 -1.26 -1.85 18.12
CA GLY A 207 -0.60 -1.56 19.38
C GLY A 207 0.45 -0.47 19.27
N ASN A 208 1.37 -0.50 20.22
CA ASN A 208 2.51 0.40 20.31
C ASN A 208 3.80 -0.36 20.68
N SER A 209 3.93 -1.59 20.17
CA SER A 209 5.08 -2.44 20.44
C SER A 209 6.27 -2.09 19.56
N GLY A 210 7.48 -2.09 20.12
CA GLY A 210 8.72 -1.83 19.40
C GLY A 210 9.68 -0.88 20.12
N TYR A 211 10.74 -0.50 19.42
CA TYR A 211 11.83 0.38 19.87
C TYR A 211 12.56 -0.14 21.11
N GLY A 212 12.90 -1.43 21.10
CA GLY A 212 13.63 -2.07 22.19
C GLY A 212 13.79 -3.59 22.03
N VAL A 213 14.06 -4.24 23.16
CA VAL A 213 14.05 -5.71 23.28
C VAL A 213 12.64 -6.26 23.12
N GLU A 214 12.53 -7.56 22.83
CA GLU A 214 11.24 -8.21 22.65
C GLU A 214 10.26 -7.93 23.79
N GLY A 215 9.02 -7.60 23.43
CA GLY A 215 7.97 -7.21 24.38
C GLY A 215 7.94 -5.74 24.78
N THR A 216 8.87 -4.90 24.30
CA THR A 216 8.83 -3.45 24.56
C THR A 216 7.53 -2.83 24.02
N LYS A 217 6.78 -2.11 24.86
CA LYS A 217 5.55 -1.38 24.50
C LYS A 217 5.59 0.06 25.03
N GLY A 218 4.77 0.95 24.47
CA GLY A 218 4.56 2.31 24.99
C GLY A 218 5.67 3.32 24.71
N LYS A 219 6.51 3.09 23.68
CA LYS A 219 7.57 4.04 23.28
C LYS A 219 7.08 5.13 22.30
N PHE A 220 5.87 5.00 21.81
CA PHE A 220 5.20 5.89 20.87
C PHE A 220 3.68 5.66 20.94
N ALA A 221 2.90 6.55 20.33
CA ALA A 221 1.44 6.44 20.28
C ALA A 221 1.00 5.19 19.51
N THR A 222 -0.17 4.64 19.86
CA THR A 222 -0.76 3.46 19.21
C THR A 222 -1.03 3.71 17.74
N HIS A 223 -0.48 2.87 16.87
CA HIS A 223 -0.66 2.94 15.43
C HIS A 223 -0.30 1.61 14.75
N LEU A 224 -0.84 1.41 13.55
CA LEU A 224 -0.42 0.32 12.67
C LEU A 224 0.56 0.90 11.64
N HIS A 225 1.80 0.41 11.64
CA HIS A 225 2.72 0.71 10.56
C HIS A 225 2.47 -0.28 9.41
N VAL A 226 2.19 0.24 8.23
CA VAL A 226 2.02 -0.53 7.00
C VAL A 226 3.20 -0.28 6.08
N GLY A 227 3.83 -1.35 5.60
CA GLY A 227 4.85 -1.33 4.55
C GLY A 227 4.43 -2.20 3.37
N ILE A 228 4.88 -1.85 2.16
CA ILE A 228 4.74 -2.69 0.97
C ILE A 228 6.12 -2.81 0.36
N TYR A 229 6.55 -4.06 0.14
CA TYR A 229 7.88 -4.36 -0.39
C TYR A 229 7.76 -5.28 -1.60
N LEU A 230 8.65 -5.05 -2.56
CA LEU A 230 8.81 -5.88 -3.76
C LEU A 230 10.08 -6.72 -3.62
N ASN A 231 10.11 -7.87 -4.31
CA ASN A 231 11.21 -8.83 -4.29
C ASN A 231 11.61 -9.33 -2.87
N PRO A 232 10.65 -9.80 -2.05
CA PRO A 232 10.95 -10.32 -0.72
C PRO A 232 11.98 -11.45 -0.78
N GLY A 233 12.92 -11.47 0.18
CA GLY A 233 14.01 -12.45 0.23
C GLY A 233 15.16 -12.25 -0.77
N LYS A 234 15.15 -11.15 -1.53
CA LYS A 234 16.28 -10.71 -2.37
C LYS A 234 16.75 -9.33 -1.90
N GLU A 235 16.66 -8.32 -2.77
CA GLU A 235 16.80 -6.93 -2.40
C GLU A 235 15.40 -6.34 -2.29
N GLU A 236 14.93 -6.18 -1.05
CA GLU A 236 13.61 -5.64 -0.77
C GLU A 236 13.53 -4.17 -1.21
N ILE A 237 12.56 -3.87 -2.07
CA ILE A 237 12.30 -2.51 -2.53
C ILE A 237 11.01 -2.04 -1.89
N SER A 238 11.13 -1.10 -0.96
CA SER A 238 9.98 -0.46 -0.34
C SER A 238 9.31 0.53 -1.29
N VAL A 239 7.97 0.51 -1.29
CA VAL A 239 7.11 1.47 -2.00
C VAL A 239 6.12 2.11 -1.04
N ASN A 240 5.69 3.33 -1.35
CA ASN A 240 4.83 4.14 -0.51
C ASN A 240 3.39 3.59 -0.45
N PRO A 241 2.93 3.09 0.72
CA PRO A 241 1.59 2.55 0.86
C PRO A 241 0.49 3.61 0.87
N TYR A 242 0.83 4.89 1.09
CA TYR A 242 -0.13 5.98 1.29
C TYR A 242 -1.23 6.02 0.22
N TRP A 243 -0.86 5.97 -1.06
CA TRP A 243 -1.83 6.07 -2.16
C TRP A 243 -2.74 4.85 -2.29
N ILE A 244 -2.21 3.67 -1.92
CA ILE A 244 -2.98 2.42 -1.86
C ILE A 244 -3.96 2.50 -0.69
N LEU A 245 -3.53 3.00 0.47
CA LEU A 245 -4.39 3.21 1.64
C LEU A 245 -5.50 4.23 1.35
N LYS A 246 -5.19 5.33 0.66
CA LYS A 246 -6.19 6.30 0.17
C LYS A 246 -7.22 5.65 -0.75
N TYR A 247 -6.79 4.79 -1.68
CA TYR A 247 -7.70 4.01 -2.52
C TYR A 247 -8.63 3.12 -1.68
N LEU A 248 -8.08 2.46 -0.65
CA LEU A 248 -8.80 1.50 0.19
C LEU A 248 -9.71 2.15 1.25
N GLU A 249 -9.72 3.47 1.42
CA GLU A 249 -10.64 4.14 2.38
C GLU A 249 -12.11 3.78 2.12
N GLN A 250 -12.46 3.49 0.85
CA GLN A 250 -13.81 3.07 0.42
C GLN A 250 -14.09 1.58 0.67
N LYS A 251 -13.11 0.81 1.13
CA LYS A 251 -13.15 -0.64 1.37
C LYS A 251 -12.84 -0.97 2.84
N LYS A 252 -13.34 -0.16 3.77
CA LYS A 252 -13.25 -0.43 5.22
C LYS A 252 -14.31 -1.45 5.63
N LEU A 253 -13.87 -2.57 6.20
CA LEU A 253 -14.77 -3.54 6.83
C LEU A 253 -15.27 -2.98 8.16
N THR A 254 -16.45 -3.45 8.60
CA THR A 254 -17.02 -3.04 9.89
C THR A 254 -17.23 -4.23 10.81
N TYR A 255 -17.15 -3.99 12.12
CA TYR A 255 -17.47 -4.99 13.14
C TYR A 255 -18.35 -4.41 14.25
N THR A 256 -19.11 -5.29 14.91
CA THR A 256 -19.83 -5.00 16.14
C THR A 256 -19.07 -5.70 17.27
N PRO A 257 -18.69 -5.01 18.36
CA PRO A 257 -18.15 -5.68 19.54
C PRO A 257 -19.17 -6.67 20.10
N GLY A 258 -18.72 -7.85 20.51
CA GLY A 258 -19.52 -8.82 21.25
C GLY A 258 -19.82 -8.34 22.68
#